data_AF-A0A1F8PEF7-F1
#
_entry.id   AF-A0A1F8PEF7-F1
#
_cell.length_a   1.000
_cell.length_b   1.000
_cell.length_c   1.000
_cell.angle_alpha   90.00
_cell.angle_beta   90.00
_cell.angle_gamma   90.00
#
_symmetry.space_group_name_H-M   'P 1'
#
loop_
_entity.id
_entity.type
_entity.pdbx_description
1 polymer ?
#
loop_
_entity_poly.entity_id
_entity_poly.type
_entity_poly.pdbx_seq_one_letter_code
_entity_poly.pdbx_strand_id
1 'polypeptide(L)'
;MGLEEQEIPYVKVVQDDGSSIEYMDVGSEFDPNSIDQSQLKQMDCITCHNRITHRIYTPDDSLDNALTRGKISSTIPEIRSKGIEILGANYESQDQALSAIADLETFYKETHPEFYASNMDLVAGAVQELQSIYTNSVFLQQKVDWDSHPNNVGHIYSAGCFRCHDGKHLNSNQEAIRLECNVCHSIPVVAGSQDFTANIEISRGPEPESHLNPNWISLHNQAFNETCSNCHTTEDAGGTSNTSFCSNQACHGSVYTFAGFDAPALREILKTQLPTPEPTPVPPPVLGEPSFDANIGPLFAAKCTACHGQTASAGLSFLTYASTMQGGQNGPVIVPGDPTSSKLIQVQSAQHFVNLSLEELDLVTHWIAAGAPEN
;
A
#
# COMPACT_ATOMS: atom_id res chain seq x y z
N MET A 1 -4.49 22.73 22.54
CA MET A 1 -5.68 22.10 21.92
C MET A 1 -5.37 21.23 20.69
N GLY A 2 -4.50 21.60 19.74
CA GLY A 2 -4.27 20.79 18.53
C GLY A 2 -3.36 19.55 18.66
N LEU A 3 -2.50 19.49 19.69
CA LEU A 3 -1.53 18.41 19.89
C LEU A 3 -1.95 17.37 20.94
N GLU A 4 -3.00 17.65 21.73
CA GLU A 4 -3.35 16.89 22.95
C GLU A 4 -3.96 15.50 22.69
N GLU A 5 -4.06 15.06 21.43
CA GLU A 5 -4.63 13.76 21.04
C GLU A 5 -3.87 13.14 19.86
N GLN A 6 -2.61 13.55 19.68
CA GLN A 6 -1.76 12.99 18.61
C GLN A 6 -1.08 11.69 19.02
N GLU A 7 -0.85 11.50 20.31
CA GLU A 7 -0.30 10.26 20.87
C GLU A 7 -1.43 9.50 21.57
N ILE A 8 -1.73 8.30 21.08
CA ILE A 8 -2.77 7.44 21.64
C ILE A 8 -2.07 6.13 21.99
N PRO A 9 -1.70 5.87 23.25
CA PRO A 9 -1.00 4.64 23.60
C PRO A 9 -1.95 3.45 23.82
N TYR A 10 -3.24 3.72 24.03
CA TYR A 10 -4.25 2.73 24.38
C TYR A 10 -5.54 2.95 23.61
N VAL A 11 -6.09 1.87 23.06
CA VAL A 11 -7.37 1.86 22.35
C VAL A 11 -8.25 0.75 22.89
N LYS A 12 -9.52 1.06 23.16
CA LYS A 12 -10.53 0.09 23.56
C LYS A 12 -11.68 0.09 22.58
N VAL A 13 -11.95 -1.07 21.99
CA VAL A 13 -13.09 -1.30 21.10
C VAL A 13 -14.14 -2.09 21.89
N VAL A 14 -15.34 -1.53 22.02
CA VAL A 14 -16.49 -2.21 22.61
C VAL A 14 -17.37 -2.72 21.48
N GLN A 15 -17.64 -4.03 21.48
CA GLN A 15 -18.46 -4.70 20.48
C GLN A 15 -19.95 -4.59 20.81
N ASP A 16 -20.81 -4.89 19.83
CA ASP A 16 -22.27 -4.84 19.99
C ASP A 16 -22.80 -5.80 21.06
N ASP A 17 -22.09 -6.88 21.34
CA ASP A 17 -22.42 -7.86 22.38
C ASP A 17 -21.95 -7.44 23.79
N GLY A 18 -21.32 -6.27 23.91
CA GLY A 18 -20.77 -5.72 25.15
C GLY A 18 -19.39 -6.26 25.54
N SER A 19 -18.82 -7.18 24.76
CA SER A 19 -17.40 -7.57 24.92
C SER A 19 -16.48 -6.44 24.47
N SER A 20 -15.21 -6.48 24.89
CA SER A 20 -14.24 -5.48 24.47
C SER A 20 -12.90 -6.08 24.07
N ILE A 21 -12.27 -5.48 23.06
CA ILE A 21 -10.90 -5.75 22.67
C ILE A 21 -10.08 -4.52 23.01
N GLU A 22 -8.94 -4.74 23.66
CA GLU A 22 -8.05 -3.68 24.12
C GLU A 22 -6.72 -3.81 23.39
N TYR A 23 -6.19 -2.68 22.91
CA TYR A 23 -4.95 -2.59 22.17
C TYR A 23 -4.00 -1.63 22.86
N MET A 24 -2.73 -1.97 22.86
CA MET A 24 -1.67 -1.19 23.47
C MET A 24 -0.55 -0.95 22.47
N ASP A 25 -0.05 0.28 22.38
CA ASP A 25 1.16 0.57 21.61
C ASP A 25 2.37 -0.06 22.31
N VAL A 26 2.92 -1.11 21.71
CA VAL A 26 4.08 -1.83 22.24
C VAL A 26 5.38 -1.02 22.21
N GLY A 27 5.39 0.12 21.51
CA GLY A 27 6.49 1.09 21.49
C GLY A 27 6.35 2.19 22.55
N SER A 28 5.21 2.27 23.25
CA SER A 28 4.96 3.31 24.25
C SER A 28 5.54 2.95 25.62
N GLU A 29 5.94 3.96 26.39
CA GLU A 29 6.30 3.81 27.81
C GLU A 29 5.08 3.79 28.75
N PHE A 30 3.86 3.79 28.19
CA PHE A 30 2.61 3.82 28.95
C PHE A 30 2.38 2.54 29.75
N ASP A 31 2.13 2.66 31.07
CA ASP A 31 1.80 1.52 31.94
C ASP A 31 0.31 1.18 31.81
N PRO A 32 -0.06 -0.02 31.32
CA PRO A 32 -1.45 -0.45 31.21
C PRO A 32 -2.21 -0.46 32.55
N ASN A 33 -1.52 -0.64 33.67
CA ASN A 33 -2.15 -0.67 34.99
C ASN A 33 -2.51 0.75 35.49
N SER A 34 -2.00 1.78 34.82
CA SER A 34 -2.27 3.18 35.15
C SER A 34 -3.52 3.75 34.48
N ILE A 35 -4.23 2.94 33.68
CA ILE A 35 -5.43 3.38 32.95
C ILE A 35 -6.53 3.80 33.93
N ASP A 36 -6.85 5.09 33.91
CA ASP A 36 -8.05 5.65 34.55
C ASP A 36 -9.20 5.67 33.54
N GLN A 37 -10.22 4.83 33.76
CA GLN A 37 -11.38 4.77 32.86
C GLN A 37 -12.14 6.10 32.74
N SER A 38 -12.03 7.00 33.72
CA SER A 38 -12.66 8.32 33.65
C SER A 38 -12.00 9.27 32.64
N GLN A 39 -10.76 8.97 32.23
CA GLN A 39 -10.00 9.75 31.25
C GLN A 39 -10.17 9.23 29.82
N LEU A 40 -10.85 8.09 29.63
CA LEU A 40 -11.12 7.55 28.30
C LEU A 40 -12.06 8.48 27.54
N LYS A 41 -11.64 8.83 26.32
CA LYS A 41 -12.45 9.61 25.39
C LYS A 41 -13.02 8.67 24.34
N GLN A 42 -14.32 8.78 24.08
CA GLN A 42 -14.95 8.09 22.97
C GLN A 42 -14.42 8.69 21.67
N MET A 43 -13.82 7.86 20.81
CA MET A 43 -13.48 8.29 19.44
C MET A 43 -14.76 8.53 18.66
N ASP A 44 -14.84 9.68 18.00
CA ASP A 44 -15.95 10.04 17.13
C ASP A 44 -15.45 10.43 15.74
N CYS A 45 -16.38 10.86 14.88
CA CYS A 45 -16.04 11.26 13.51
C CYS A 45 -15.01 12.40 13.46
N ILE A 46 -14.96 13.29 14.46
CA ILE A 46 -14.08 14.46 14.49
C ILE A 46 -12.68 14.08 14.99
N THR A 47 -12.56 13.05 15.83
CA THR A 47 -11.25 12.46 16.19
C THR A 47 -10.48 12.06 14.94
N CYS A 48 -11.17 11.48 13.96
CA CYS A 48 -10.57 11.02 12.70
C CYS A 48 -10.59 12.10 11.61
N HIS A 49 -11.71 12.79 11.41
CA HIS A 49 -11.90 13.82 10.39
C HIS A 49 -11.91 15.21 11.03
N ASN A 50 -10.79 15.59 11.64
CA ASN A 50 -10.71 16.89 12.27
C ASN A 50 -10.93 18.02 11.25
N ARG A 51 -11.81 18.95 11.59
CA ARG A 51 -12.13 20.07 10.71
C ARG A 51 -11.25 21.26 11.04
N ILE A 52 -10.19 21.44 10.27
CA ILE A 52 -9.31 22.60 10.40
C ILE A 52 -10.04 23.83 9.82
N THR A 53 -10.47 24.75 10.68
CA THR A 53 -11.19 25.98 10.28
C THR A 53 -10.31 26.91 9.43
N HIS A 54 -9.01 26.94 9.69
CA HIS A 54 -8.02 27.70 8.94
C HIS A 54 -6.91 26.77 8.47
N ARG A 55 -7.09 26.14 7.31
CA ARG A 55 -6.06 25.29 6.71
C ARG A 55 -4.94 26.18 6.18
N ILE A 56 -3.80 26.14 6.85
CA ILE A 56 -2.54 26.68 6.34
C ILE A 56 -1.90 25.56 5.53
N TYR A 57 -1.60 25.83 4.26
CA TYR A 57 -0.97 24.85 3.38
C TYR A 57 0.52 24.74 3.71
N THR A 58 1.08 23.55 3.57
CA THR A 58 2.52 23.31 3.68
C THR A 58 3.27 24.08 2.58
N PRO A 59 4.60 24.27 2.72
CA PRO A 59 5.42 24.91 1.69
C PRO A 59 5.27 24.25 0.31
N ASP A 60 5.26 22.92 0.26
CA ASP A 60 5.05 22.12 -0.94
C ASP A 60 3.66 22.31 -1.56
N ASP A 61 2.57 22.12 -0.80
CA ASP A 61 1.20 22.37 -1.27
C ASP A 61 1.05 23.82 -1.79
N SER A 62 1.60 24.80 -1.08
CA SER A 62 1.50 26.22 -1.44
C SER A 62 2.21 26.51 -2.76
N LEU A 63 3.43 25.97 -2.92
CA LEU A 63 4.22 26.17 -4.12
C LEU A 63 3.64 25.41 -5.33
N ASP A 64 3.20 24.16 -5.14
CA ASP A 64 2.57 23.37 -6.19
C ASP A 64 1.26 24.01 -6.66
N ASN A 65 0.47 24.59 -5.75
CA ASN A 65 -0.70 25.39 -6.12
C ASN A 65 -0.33 26.66 -6.88
N ALA A 66 0.73 27.36 -6.50
CA ALA A 66 1.19 28.55 -7.20
C ALA A 66 1.69 28.24 -8.62
N LEU A 67 2.43 27.14 -8.78
CA LEU A 67 2.90 26.62 -10.07
C LEU A 67 1.72 26.20 -10.96
N THR A 68 0.81 25.38 -10.42
CA THR A 68 -0.36 24.88 -11.15
C THR A 68 -1.28 25.99 -11.63
N ARG A 69 -1.42 27.07 -10.85
CA ARG A 69 -2.23 28.24 -11.19
C ARG A 69 -1.49 29.26 -12.06
N GLY A 70 -0.23 29.00 -12.41
CA GLY A 70 0.60 29.87 -13.24
C GLY A 70 0.99 31.19 -12.55
N LYS A 71 0.88 31.27 -11.22
CA LYS A 71 1.36 32.43 -10.46
C LYS A 71 2.88 32.46 -10.35
N ILE A 72 3.48 31.27 -10.29
CA ILE A 72 4.92 31.06 -10.44
C ILE A 72 5.10 30.27 -11.74
N SER A 73 6.00 30.72 -12.60
CA SER A 73 6.25 30.02 -13.86
C SER A 73 7.03 28.73 -13.61
N SER A 74 6.51 27.60 -14.08
CA SER A 74 7.20 26.31 -14.04
C SER A 74 8.44 26.24 -14.95
N THR A 75 8.67 27.26 -15.77
CA THR A 75 9.87 27.38 -16.61
C THR A 75 11.10 27.84 -15.83
N ILE A 76 10.92 28.37 -14.61
CA ILE A 76 12.03 28.82 -13.77
C ILE A 76 12.78 27.58 -13.28
N PRO A 77 14.10 27.44 -13.59
CA PRO A 77 14.87 26.27 -13.17
C PRO A 77 14.84 26.10 -11.65
N GLU A 78 14.64 24.87 -11.18
CA GLU A 78 14.74 24.49 -9.77
C GLU A 78 13.78 25.22 -8.80
N ILE A 79 12.84 26.03 -9.31
CA ILE A 79 11.99 26.90 -8.49
C ILE A 79 11.18 26.12 -7.45
N ARG A 80 10.74 24.90 -7.80
CA ARG A 80 10.00 24.05 -6.87
C ARG A 80 10.86 23.65 -5.67
N SER A 81 12.04 23.10 -5.92
CA SER A 81 12.93 22.63 -4.85
C SER A 81 13.37 23.81 -3.98
N LYS A 82 13.85 24.90 -4.61
CA LYS A 82 14.38 26.05 -3.89
C LYS A 82 13.30 26.85 -3.16
N GLY A 83 12.12 26.96 -3.75
CA GLY A 83 10.96 27.59 -3.11
C GLY A 83 10.52 26.83 -1.84
N ILE A 84 10.44 25.50 -1.88
CA ILE A 84 10.13 24.69 -0.69
C ILE A 84 11.19 24.87 0.40
N GLU A 85 12.48 24.81 0.02
CA GLU A 85 13.60 24.97 0.96
C GLU A 85 13.51 26.30 1.72
N ILE A 86 13.30 27.41 1.01
CA ILE A 86 13.26 28.74 1.61
C ILE A 86 11.97 28.94 2.41
N LEU A 87 10.81 28.53 1.88
CA LEU A 87 9.53 28.66 2.58
C LEU A 87 9.49 27.85 3.89
N GLY A 88 10.12 26.67 3.91
CA GLY A 88 10.16 25.77 5.06
C GLY A 88 11.28 26.05 6.06
N ALA A 89 12.13 27.06 5.82
CA ALA A 89 13.23 27.39 6.72
C ALA A 89 12.76 28.09 8.00
N ASN A 90 13.52 27.92 9.08
CA ASN A 90 13.26 28.58 10.36
C ASN A 90 13.85 29.99 10.38
N TYR A 91 13.00 30.99 10.61
CA TYR A 91 13.40 32.40 10.71
C TYR A 91 13.02 33.00 12.07
N GLU A 92 13.85 33.90 12.57
CA GLU A 92 13.63 34.62 13.83
C GLU A 92 12.60 35.74 13.68
N SER A 93 12.41 36.27 12.46
CA SER A 93 11.48 37.37 12.18
C SER A 93 10.91 37.31 10.76
N GLN A 94 9.78 38.00 10.55
CA GLN A 94 9.19 38.18 9.23
C GLN A 94 10.17 38.87 8.28
N ASP A 95 10.85 39.92 8.73
CA ASP A 95 11.80 40.67 7.90
C ASP A 95 12.97 39.79 7.45
N GLN A 96 13.47 38.90 8.31
CA GLN A 96 14.52 37.95 7.95
C GLN A 96 14.03 36.96 6.88
N ALA A 97 12.83 36.41 7.03
CA ALA A 97 12.25 35.50 6.05
C ALA A 97 12.05 36.18 4.69
N LEU A 98 11.45 37.37 4.68
CA LEU A 98 11.21 38.14 3.46
C LEU A 98 12.52 38.52 2.76
N SER A 99 13.57 38.85 3.51
CA SER A 99 14.90 39.14 2.97
C SER A 99 15.54 37.87 2.37
N ALA A 100 15.46 36.73 3.07
CA ALA A 100 15.98 35.47 2.56
C ALA A 100 15.26 35.00 1.29
N ILE A 101 13.94 35.22 1.19
CA ILE A 101 13.18 34.97 -0.04
C ILE A 101 13.60 35.94 -1.15
N ALA A 102 13.85 37.21 -0.84
CA ALA A 102 14.32 38.18 -1.83
C ALA A 102 15.71 37.82 -2.40
N ASP A 103 16.59 37.24 -1.57
CA ASP A 103 17.92 36.78 -1.98
C ASP A 103 17.88 35.63 -3.01
N LEU A 104 16.71 35.03 -3.27
CA LEU A 104 16.52 34.08 -4.37
C LEU A 104 16.87 34.70 -5.74
N GLU A 105 16.69 36.02 -5.92
CA GLU A 105 17.17 36.68 -7.14
C GLU A 105 18.69 36.59 -7.30
N THR A 106 19.44 36.73 -6.19
CA THR A 106 20.90 36.62 -6.20
C THR A 106 21.32 35.20 -6.55
N PHE A 107 20.63 34.20 -5.99
CA PHE A 107 20.83 32.80 -6.39
C PHE A 107 20.71 32.65 -7.91
N TYR A 108 19.62 33.12 -8.54
CA TYR A 108 19.44 32.98 -9.99
C TYR A 108 20.44 33.81 -10.82
N LYS A 109 20.89 34.97 -10.32
CA LYS A 109 21.97 35.74 -10.97
C LYS A 109 23.29 34.97 -11.01
N GLU A 110 23.57 34.18 -9.98
CA GLU A 110 24.82 33.44 -9.83
C GLU A 110 24.79 32.07 -10.50
N THR A 111 23.69 31.33 -10.35
CA THR A 111 23.58 29.93 -10.82
C THR A 111 22.99 29.80 -12.21
N HIS A 112 22.09 30.72 -12.61
CA HIS A 112 21.41 30.71 -13.91
C HIS A 112 21.44 32.08 -14.60
N PRO A 113 22.63 32.70 -14.82
CA PRO A 113 22.75 34.09 -15.27
C PRO A 113 22.08 34.35 -16.63
N GLU A 114 22.17 33.41 -17.58
CA GLU A 114 21.54 33.54 -18.90
C GLU A 114 20.01 33.52 -18.82
N PHE A 115 19.47 32.62 -17.98
CA PHE A 115 18.03 32.56 -17.73
C PHE A 115 17.55 33.84 -17.05
N TYR A 116 18.24 34.27 -16.00
CA TYR A 116 17.88 35.47 -15.25
C TYR A 116 17.89 36.71 -16.15
N ALA A 117 18.94 36.91 -16.96
CA ALA A 117 19.04 38.05 -17.87
C ALA A 117 17.86 38.14 -18.86
N SER A 118 17.28 37.01 -19.26
CA SER A 118 16.15 36.95 -20.20
C SER A 118 14.78 36.93 -19.50
N ASN A 119 14.73 36.64 -18.20
CA ASN A 119 13.49 36.34 -17.47
C ASN A 119 13.42 37.04 -16.10
N MET A 120 14.05 38.22 -15.97
CA MET A 120 14.12 38.98 -14.71
C MET A 120 12.73 39.16 -14.06
N ASP A 121 11.73 39.54 -14.86
CA ASP A 121 10.36 39.77 -14.39
C ASP A 121 9.69 38.49 -13.88
N LEU A 122 10.01 37.32 -14.47
CA LEU A 122 9.48 36.03 -13.99
C LEU A 122 10.05 35.66 -12.63
N VAL A 123 11.36 35.88 -12.44
CA VAL A 123 12.02 35.60 -11.15
C VAL A 123 11.54 36.56 -10.07
N ALA A 124 11.44 37.86 -10.39
CA ALA A 124 10.90 38.86 -9.46
C ALA A 124 9.44 38.55 -9.08
N GLY A 125 8.60 38.16 -10.05
CA GLY A 125 7.23 37.72 -9.80
C GLY A 125 7.16 36.49 -8.89
N ALA A 126 8.05 35.52 -9.09
CA ALA A 126 8.14 34.34 -8.23
C ALA A 126 8.53 34.70 -6.80
N VAL A 127 9.51 35.58 -6.61
CA VAL A 127 9.92 36.09 -5.29
C VAL A 127 8.75 36.76 -4.57
N GLN A 128 7.99 37.61 -5.26
CA GLN A 128 6.83 38.28 -4.68
C GLN A 128 5.74 37.28 -4.25
N GLU A 129 5.44 36.27 -5.07
CA GLU A 129 4.46 35.24 -4.70
C GLU A 129 4.95 34.40 -3.52
N LEU A 130 6.24 34.03 -3.48
CA LEU A 130 6.82 33.30 -2.35
C LEU A 130 6.76 34.12 -1.04
N GLN A 131 7.08 35.41 -1.09
CA GLN A 131 6.92 36.31 0.06
C GLN A 131 5.46 36.37 0.53
N SER A 132 4.53 36.50 -0.41
CA SER A 132 3.09 36.48 -0.11
C SER A 132 2.65 35.15 0.51
N ILE A 133 3.13 34.01 0.01
CA ILE A 133 2.87 32.69 0.58
C ILE A 133 3.36 32.65 2.03
N TYR A 134 4.61 33.05 2.29
CA TYR A 134 5.19 33.02 3.64
C TYR A 134 4.41 33.89 4.63
N THR A 135 4.13 35.15 4.27
CA THR A 135 3.39 36.09 5.15
C THR A 135 1.98 35.61 5.48
N ASN A 136 1.34 34.84 4.59
CA ASN A 136 0.00 34.28 4.83
C ASN A 136 0.01 32.90 5.50
N SER A 137 1.19 32.31 5.70
CA SER A 137 1.33 30.92 6.19
C SER A 137 2.09 30.82 7.50
N VAL A 138 2.99 31.74 7.82
CA VAL A 138 3.79 31.70 9.05
C VAL A 138 3.50 32.91 9.91
N PHE A 139 2.97 32.69 11.10
CA PHE A 139 2.63 33.72 12.08
C PHE A 139 3.52 33.56 13.33
N LEU A 140 4.77 34.01 13.23
CA LEU A 140 5.81 33.80 14.26
C LEU A 140 5.41 34.26 15.67
N GLN A 141 4.72 35.40 15.80
CA GLN A 141 4.29 35.90 17.12
C GLN A 141 3.21 35.01 17.75
N GLN A 142 2.30 34.49 16.93
CA GLN A 142 1.22 33.60 17.34
C GLN A 142 1.70 32.15 17.47
N LYS A 143 2.91 31.83 16.99
CA LYS A 143 3.44 30.46 16.88
C LYS A 143 2.49 29.55 16.10
N VAL A 144 1.98 30.06 14.99
CA VAL A 144 1.06 29.34 14.10
C VAL A 144 1.67 29.27 12.71
N ASP A 145 1.68 28.08 12.15
CA ASP A 145 2.13 27.77 10.79
C ASP A 145 1.38 26.54 10.25
N TRP A 146 1.87 25.94 9.16
CA TRP A 146 1.29 24.74 8.56
C TRP A 146 1.37 23.49 9.45
N ASP A 147 2.26 23.46 10.44
CA ASP A 147 2.47 22.31 11.32
C ASP A 147 1.73 22.44 12.66
N SER A 148 1.36 23.67 13.04
CA SER A 148 0.74 23.94 14.33
C SER A 148 -0.65 23.28 14.55
N HIS A 149 -1.32 22.84 13.48
CA HIS A 149 -2.62 22.15 13.53
C HIS A 149 -2.63 20.93 12.60
N PRO A 150 -2.31 19.73 13.12
CA PRO A 150 -2.27 18.51 12.32
C PRO A 150 -3.57 18.24 11.57
N ASN A 151 -3.48 17.78 10.32
CA ASN A 151 -4.63 17.32 9.53
C ASN A 151 -4.67 15.79 9.53
N ASN A 152 -5.73 15.24 10.12
CA ASN A 152 -5.85 13.80 10.36
C ASN A 152 -6.44 13.03 9.18
N VAL A 153 -6.83 13.71 8.09
CA VAL A 153 -7.44 13.10 6.89
C VAL A 153 -6.43 12.28 6.07
N GLY A 154 -5.13 12.39 6.36
CA GLY A 154 -4.09 11.59 5.72
C GLY A 154 -2.89 11.38 6.63
N HIS A 155 -1.85 10.73 6.10
CA HIS A 155 -0.68 10.32 6.86
C HIS A 155 0.67 10.85 6.30
N ILE A 156 0.64 11.93 5.50
CA ILE A 156 1.85 12.49 4.87
C ILE A 156 2.54 13.48 5.81
N TYR A 157 1.80 14.43 6.37
CA TYR A 157 2.33 15.49 7.24
C TYR A 157 1.91 15.34 8.71
N SER A 158 1.02 14.40 9.02
CA SER A 158 0.65 14.04 10.39
C SER A 158 0.39 12.54 10.46
N ALA A 159 0.30 11.99 11.67
CA ALA A 159 0.00 10.56 11.84
C ALA A 159 -1.40 10.17 11.33
N GLY A 160 -2.38 11.08 11.41
CA GLY A 160 -3.75 10.80 11.01
C GLY A 160 -4.30 9.50 11.62
N CYS A 161 -4.75 8.57 10.78
CA CYS A 161 -5.24 7.25 11.21
C CYS A 161 -4.14 6.39 11.87
N PHE A 162 -2.87 6.59 11.53
CA PHE A 162 -1.76 5.84 12.12
C PHE A 162 -1.55 6.12 13.60
N ARG A 163 -2.27 7.08 14.21
CA ARG A 163 -2.30 7.16 15.68
C ARG A 163 -2.82 5.90 16.37
N CYS A 164 -3.58 5.07 15.66
CA CYS A 164 -4.07 3.78 16.16
C CYS A 164 -3.79 2.65 15.18
N HIS A 165 -3.82 2.93 13.87
CA HIS A 165 -3.57 1.96 12.81
C HIS A 165 -2.09 1.98 12.39
N ASP A 166 -1.14 1.89 13.33
CA ASP A 166 0.31 1.93 13.06
C ASP A 166 0.97 0.55 13.01
N GLY A 167 0.22 -0.51 13.26
CA GLY A 167 0.74 -1.87 13.37
C GLY A 167 1.44 -2.17 14.69
N LYS A 168 1.59 -1.19 15.60
CA LYS A 168 2.18 -1.36 16.95
C LYS A 168 1.13 -1.47 18.04
N HIS A 169 -0.10 -1.04 17.76
CA HIS A 169 -1.23 -1.25 18.66
C HIS A 169 -1.69 -2.70 18.62
N LEU A 170 -1.23 -3.50 19.60
CA LEU A 170 -1.51 -4.94 19.66
C LEU A 170 -2.45 -5.29 20.80
N ASN A 171 -3.32 -6.27 20.57
CA ASN A 171 -4.16 -6.87 21.62
C ASN A 171 -3.40 -7.96 22.41
N SER A 172 -4.09 -8.63 23.34
CA SER A 172 -3.53 -9.72 24.14
C SER A 172 -3.06 -10.93 23.32
N ASN A 173 -3.62 -11.13 22.13
CA ASN A 173 -3.23 -12.17 21.19
C ASN A 173 -2.11 -11.71 20.25
N GLN A 174 -1.57 -10.51 20.46
CA GLN A 174 -0.57 -9.86 19.61
C GLN A 174 -1.08 -9.55 18.20
N GLU A 175 -2.38 -9.36 18.02
CA GLU A 175 -3.00 -8.95 16.76
C GLU A 175 -3.10 -7.42 16.73
N ALA A 176 -2.66 -6.81 15.64
CA ALA A 176 -2.70 -5.38 15.46
C ALA A 176 -4.12 -4.86 15.21
N ILE A 177 -4.33 -3.59 15.55
CA ILE A 177 -5.32 -2.79 14.83
C ILE A 177 -4.89 -2.77 13.36
N ARG A 178 -5.77 -3.32 12.50
CA ARG A 178 -5.58 -3.47 11.06
C ARG A 178 -4.97 -2.23 10.40
N LEU A 179 -3.89 -2.41 9.64
CA LEU A 179 -3.13 -1.34 8.95
C LEU A 179 -3.10 -1.55 7.43
N GLU A 180 -3.96 -2.41 6.90
CA GLU A 180 -4.02 -2.60 5.46
C GLU A 180 -4.39 -1.30 4.75
N CYS A 181 -3.60 -0.96 3.73
CA CYS A 181 -3.77 0.25 2.93
C CYS A 181 -5.20 0.39 2.36
N ASN A 182 -5.82 -0.75 2.04
CA ASN A 182 -7.19 -0.81 1.52
C ASN A 182 -8.28 -0.40 2.51
N VAL A 183 -7.96 -0.22 3.80
CA VAL A 183 -8.90 0.29 4.81
C VAL A 183 -9.23 1.76 4.54
N CYS A 184 -8.26 2.54 4.04
CA CYS A 184 -8.39 4.00 3.89
C CYS A 184 -8.44 4.45 2.42
N HIS A 185 -7.81 3.73 1.50
CA HIS A 185 -7.76 4.09 0.10
C HIS A 185 -7.88 2.86 -0.80
N SER A 186 -8.21 3.04 -2.08
CA SER A 186 -8.07 1.94 -3.04
C SER A 186 -6.60 1.60 -3.22
N ILE A 187 -6.25 0.32 -3.32
CA ILE A 187 -4.86 -0.08 -3.57
C ILE A 187 -4.47 0.42 -4.97
N PRO A 188 -3.38 1.18 -5.11
CA PRO A 188 -2.95 1.69 -6.41
C PRO A 188 -2.72 0.55 -7.40
N VAL A 189 -3.32 0.67 -8.57
CA VAL A 189 -2.99 -0.20 -9.71
C VAL A 189 -1.57 0.08 -10.16
N VAL A 190 -0.83 -1.00 -10.43
CA VAL A 190 0.52 -0.92 -10.97
C VAL A 190 0.45 -0.59 -12.45
N ALA A 191 1.16 0.45 -12.87
CA ALA A 191 1.15 0.93 -14.25
C ALA A 191 2.54 1.44 -14.64
N GLY A 192 2.96 1.18 -15.88
CA GLY A 192 4.20 1.71 -16.44
C GLY A 192 4.09 3.20 -16.75
N SER A 193 5.23 3.85 -17.01
CA SER A 193 5.30 5.30 -17.27
C SER A 193 4.54 5.78 -18.52
N GLN A 194 4.14 4.87 -19.40
CA GLN A 194 3.35 5.15 -20.62
C GLN A 194 1.89 4.71 -20.48
N ASP A 195 1.52 4.09 -19.36
CA ASP A 195 0.19 3.50 -19.18
C ASP A 195 -0.76 4.52 -18.55
N PHE A 196 -1.82 4.87 -19.26
CA PHE A 196 -2.91 5.66 -18.70
C PHE A 196 -3.93 4.71 -18.06
N THR A 197 -3.97 4.67 -16.72
CA THR A 197 -4.93 3.85 -15.99
C THR A 197 -6.02 4.71 -15.35
N ALA A 198 -7.26 4.50 -15.79
CA ALA A 198 -8.47 5.02 -15.13
C ALA A 198 -9.15 3.95 -14.26
N ASN A 199 -8.49 2.80 -14.06
CA ASN A 199 -9.05 1.66 -13.36
C ASN A 199 -8.80 1.81 -11.86
N ILE A 200 -9.87 1.73 -11.09
CA ILE A 200 -9.80 1.53 -9.64
C ILE A 200 -9.87 0.02 -9.42
N GLU A 201 -8.82 -0.56 -8.86
CA GLU A 201 -8.84 -1.97 -8.47
C GLU A 201 -9.86 -2.13 -7.33
N ILE A 202 -10.87 -2.95 -7.57
CA ILE A 202 -11.79 -3.40 -6.54
C ILE A 202 -11.39 -4.84 -6.29
N SER A 203 -11.03 -5.19 -5.06
CA SER A 203 -10.69 -6.56 -4.69
C SER A 203 -11.80 -7.51 -5.17
N ARG A 204 -11.46 -8.40 -6.10
CA ARG A 204 -12.34 -9.40 -6.69
C ARG A 204 -11.72 -10.77 -6.42
N GLY A 205 -12.52 -11.73 -5.99
CA GLY A 205 -12.08 -13.10 -5.73
C GLY A 205 -12.05 -13.47 -4.25
N PRO A 206 -11.78 -14.74 -3.92
CA PRO A 206 -11.65 -15.18 -2.54
C PRO A 206 -10.38 -14.63 -1.90
N GLU A 207 -10.53 -14.04 -0.71
CA GLU A 207 -9.42 -13.63 0.16
C GLU A 207 -8.79 -14.90 0.77
N PRO A 208 -7.49 -15.18 0.53
CA PRO A 208 -6.85 -16.33 1.14
C PRO A 208 -6.55 -16.06 2.63
N GLU A 209 -6.39 -17.11 3.42
CA GLU A 209 -6.14 -17.02 4.87
C GLU A 209 -4.94 -16.11 5.22
N SER A 210 -3.91 -16.08 4.35
CA SER A 210 -2.74 -15.21 4.54
C SER A 210 -3.09 -13.72 4.63
N HIS A 211 -4.20 -13.28 4.03
CA HIS A 211 -4.67 -11.89 4.04
C HIS A 211 -5.55 -11.55 5.25
N LEU A 212 -6.04 -12.56 5.97
CA LEU A 212 -6.86 -12.36 7.18
C LEU A 212 -6.01 -12.05 8.42
N ASN A 213 -4.69 -12.22 8.33
CA ASN A 213 -3.77 -11.90 9.43
C ASN A 213 -3.71 -10.38 9.66
N PRO A 214 -4.16 -9.85 10.82
CA PRO A 214 -4.13 -8.41 11.10
C PRO A 214 -2.73 -7.79 11.08
N ASN A 215 -1.68 -8.61 11.23
CA ASN A 215 -0.28 -8.20 11.20
C ASN A 215 0.35 -8.33 9.82
N TRP A 216 -0.42 -8.71 8.80
CA TRP A 216 0.09 -9.02 7.46
C TRP A 216 0.98 -7.92 6.88
N ILE A 217 0.59 -6.66 6.99
CA ILE A 217 1.39 -5.54 6.43
C ILE A 217 2.77 -5.45 7.08
N SER A 218 2.93 -5.82 8.35
CA SER A 218 4.25 -5.83 8.99
C SER A 218 5.05 -7.10 8.70
N LEU A 219 4.39 -8.16 8.18
CA LEU A 219 4.96 -9.48 7.93
C LEU A 219 5.21 -9.78 6.45
N HIS A 220 4.54 -9.09 5.52
CA HIS A 220 4.44 -9.49 4.11
C HIS A 220 5.81 -9.60 3.40
N ASN A 221 6.83 -8.89 3.88
CA ASN A 221 8.18 -8.97 3.32
C ASN A 221 8.93 -10.27 3.70
N GLN A 222 8.43 -11.00 4.69
CA GLN A 222 9.02 -12.24 5.21
C GLN A 222 8.04 -13.42 5.11
N ALA A 223 6.74 -13.16 5.11
CA ALA A 223 5.67 -14.15 5.14
C ALA A 223 5.05 -14.40 3.75
N PHE A 224 5.83 -14.37 2.68
CA PHE A 224 5.35 -14.62 1.32
C PHE A 224 6.16 -15.74 0.63
N ASN A 225 5.56 -16.38 -0.37
CA ASN A 225 6.18 -17.44 -1.16
C ASN A 225 5.64 -17.44 -2.60
N GLU A 226 6.05 -18.42 -3.41
CA GLU A 226 5.67 -18.54 -4.83
C GLU A 226 4.15 -18.67 -5.06
N THR A 227 3.38 -19.09 -4.06
CA THR A 227 1.91 -19.20 -4.20
C THR A 227 1.23 -17.85 -4.33
N CYS A 228 1.87 -16.76 -3.90
CA CYS A 228 1.34 -15.41 -4.05
C CYS A 228 1.14 -15.03 -5.53
N SER A 229 2.03 -15.52 -6.41
CA SER A 229 1.97 -15.32 -7.87
C SER A 229 0.73 -15.94 -8.52
N ASN A 230 -0.01 -16.79 -7.80
CA ASN A 230 -1.26 -17.35 -8.30
C ASN A 230 -2.34 -16.29 -8.42
N CYS A 231 -2.34 -15.26 -7.56
CA CYS A 231 -3.40 -14.26 -7.55
C CYS A 231 -2.95 -12.91 -8.12
N HIS A 232 -1.73 -12.46 -7.79
CA HIS A 232 -1.21 -11.15 -8.17
C HIS A 232 0.26 -11.24 -8.59
N THR A 233 0.76 -10.25 -9.32
CA THR A 233 2.14 -10.20 -9.80
C THR A 233 3.11 -9.96 -8.64
N THR A 234 4.23 -10.70 -8.58
CA THR A 234 5.18 -10.67 -7.45
C THR A 234 6.62 -10.43 -7.85
N GLU A 235 6.88 -10.12 -9.12
CA GLU A 235 8.21 -9.87 -9.66
C GLU A 235 8.87 -8.66 -8.96
N ASP A 236 10.19 -8.69 -8.75
CA ASP A 236 10.93 -7.57 -8.12
C ASP A 236 10.35 -7.16 -6.74
N ALA A 237 9.97 -8.15 -5.91
CA ALA A 237 9.33 -7.89 -4.62
C ALA A 237 10.15 -6.94 -3.72
N GLY A 238 9.49 -5.87 -3.25
CA GLY A 238 10.10 -4.77 -2.48
C GLY A 238 10.74 -3.68 -3.34
N GLY A 239 10.79 -3.86 -4.67
CA GLY A 239 11.28 -2.86 -5.60
C GLY A 239 10.29 -1.72 -5.83
N THR A 240 10.72 -0.73 -6.62
CA THR A 240 9.92 0.45 -6.99
C THR A 240 9.75 0.57 -8.51
N SER A 241 9.96 -0.53 -9.23
CA SER A 241 9.95 -0.56 -10.70
C SER A 241 8.56 -0.44 -11.32
N ASN A 242 7.49 -0.59 -10.52
CA ASN A 242 6.09 -0.67 -10.97
C ASN A 242 5.89 -1.77 -12.03
N THR A 243 6.59 -2.90 -11.87
CA THR A 243 6.47 -4.06 -12.75
C THR A 243 5.51 -5.11 -12.21
N SER A 244 5.24 -5.09 -10.91
CA SER A 244 4.37 -6.03 -10.21
C SER A 244 3.66 -5.37 -9.04
N PHE A 245 2.67 -6.04 -8.46
CA PHE A 245 2.03 -5.63 -7.20
C PHE A 245 3.06 -5.49 -6.07
N CYS A 246 3.99 -6.44 -5.97
CA CYS A 246 5.06 -6.40 -4.97
C CYS A 246 6.19 -5.38 -5.27
N SER A 247 6.21 -4.74 -6.44
CA SER A 247 7.19 -3.71 -6.82
C SER A 247 6.57 -2.33 -7.06
N ASN A 248 5.41 -2.08 -6.43
CA ASN A 248 4.67 -0.84 -6.56
C ASN A 248 5.34 0.32 -5.80
N GLN A 249 5.74 1.37 -6.51
CA GLN A 249 6.40 2.54 -5.91
C GLN A 249 5.50 3.31 -4.94
N ALA A 250 4.17 3.24 -5.08
CA ALA A 250 3.26 3.88 -4.14
C ALA A 250 3.36 3.22 -2.75
N CYS A 251 3.71 1.94 -2.72
CA CYS A 251 3.97 1.17 -1.50
C CYS A 251 5.44 1.29 -1.09
N HIS A 252 6.37 0.81 -1.93
CA HIS A 252 7.77 0.63 -1.56
C HIS A 252 8.67 1.83 -1.85
N GLY A 253 8.16 2.84 -2.57
CA GLY A 253 8.85 4.12 -2.80
C GLY A 253 8.45 5.22 -1.81
N SER A 254 7.50 4.93 -0.93
CA SER A 254 7.01 5.85 0.10
C SER A 254 7.73 5.62 1.43
N VAL A 255 7.98 6.70 2.18
CA VAL A 255 8.42 6.62 3.57
C VAL A 255 7.20 6.70 4.46
N TYR A 256 6.93 5.64 5.22
CA TYR A 256 5.79 5.57 6.15
C TYR A 256 6.18 6.06 7.54
N THR A 257 6.47 7.35 7.66
CA THR A 257 7.00 8.00 8.88
C THR A 257 6.21 7.68 10.15
N PHE A 258 4.89 7.57 10.06
CA PHE A 258 4.01 7.36 11.22
C PHE A 258 3.53 5.91 11.36
N ALA A 259 3.89 5.02 10.42
CA ALA A 259 3.66 3.59 10.62
C ALA A 259 4.81 3.02 11.45
N GLY A 260 4.50 2.10 12.34
CA GLY A 260 5.48 1.57 13.29
C GLY A 260 6.31 0.39 12.79
N PHE A 261 6.52 0.27 11.47
CA PHE A 261 7.18 -0.88 10.86
C PHE A 261 8.64 -1.08 11.32
N ASP A 262 9.29 -0.02 11.80
CA ASP A 262 10.66 -0.05 12.27
C ASP A 262 10.79 -0.33 13.79
N ALA A 263 9.68 -0.33 14.52
CA ALA A 263 9.67 -0.44 15.99
C ALA A 263 10.30 -1.76 16.48
N PRO A 264 11.34 -1.67 17.35
CA PRO A 264 12.05 -2.86 17.83
C PRO A 264 11.15 -3.86 18.55
N ALA A 265 10.24 -3.40 19.41
CA ALA A 265 9.31 -4.25 20.14
C ALA A 265 8.39 -5.03 19.21
N LEU A 266 7.83 -4.36 18.19
CA LEU A 266 6.99 -5.00 17.18
C LEU A 266 7.77 -6.09 16.43
N ARG A 267 9.02 -5.79 16.01
CA ARG A 267 9.87 -6.77 15.31
C ARG A 267 10.09 -8.05 16.12
N GLU A 268 10.33 -7.95 17.43
CA GLU A 268 10.51 -9.14 18.27
C GLU A 268 9.22 -9.97 18.41
N ILE A 269 8.08 -9.31 18.54
CA ILE A 269 6.77 -9.96 18.64
C ILE A 269 6.47 -10.76 17.36
N LEU A 270 6.65 -10.11 16.21
CA LEU A 270 6.33 -10.68 14.89
C LEU A 270 7.17 -11.91 14.53
N LYS A 271 8.38 -12.07 15.09
CA LYS A 271 9.20 -13.28 14.85
C LYS A 271 8.48 -14.58 15.20
N THR A 272 7.63 -14.54 16.22
CA THR A 272 6.88 -15.73 16.67
C THR A 272 5.69 -16.06 15.76
N GLN A 273 5.31 -15.14 14.89
CA GLN A 273 4.15 -15.23 14.00
C GLN A 273 4.53 -15.46 12.54
N LEU A 274 5.83 -15.50 12.23
CA LEU A 274 6.29 -15.85 10.89
C LEU A 274 5.79 -17.25 10.54
N PRO A 275 5.24 -17.44 9.33
CA PRO A 275 4.89 -18.78 8.89
C PRO A 275 6.13 -19.66 8.92
N THR A 276 5.95 -20.92 9.31
CA THR A 276 7.03 -21.89 9.17
C THR A 276 7.36 -21.96 7.68
N PRO A 277 8.62 -21.84 7.25
CA PRO A 277 8.96 -21.95 5.84
C PRO A 277 8.50 -23.32 5.36
N GLU A 278 7.39 -23.34 4.61
CA GLU A 278 6.99 -24.53 3.89
C GLU A 278 8.10 -24.82 2.88
N PRO A 279 8.60 -26.06 2.81
CA PRO A 279 9.51 -26.42 1.73
C PRO A 279 8.79 -26.11 0.42
N THR A 280 9.36 -25.21 -0.39
CA THR A 280 8.88 -24.97 -1.75
C THR A 280 8.70 -26.33 -2.40
N PRO A 281 7.48 -26.75 -2.77
CA PRO A 281 7.29 -28.03 -3.42
C PRO A 281 8.01 -27.94 -4.76
N VAL A 282 9.25 -28.43 -4.80
CA VAL A 282 9.99 -28.61 -6.04
C VAL A 282 9.10 -29.54 -6.86
N PRO A 283 8.58 -29.08 -8.03
CA PRO A 283 7.81 -29.95 -8.89
C PRO A 283 8.67 -31.19 -9.13
N PRO A 284 8.18 -32.40 -8.83
CA PRO A 284 8.97 -33.60 -9.06
C PRO A 284 9.40 -33.58 -10.53
N PRO A 285 10.69 -33.83 -10.84
CA PRO A 285 11.14 -33.87 -12.22
C PRO A 285 10.23 -34.83 -12.99
N VAL A 286 9.68 -34.37 -14.10
CA VAL A 286 8.77 -35.17 -14.94
C VAL A 286 9.59 -36.32 -15.53
N LEU A 287 9.58 -37.45 -14.82
CA LEU A 287 10.22 -38.69 -15.22
C LEU A 287 9.15 -39.61 -15.80
N GLY A 288 8.87 -39.48 -17.10
CA GLY A 288 7.86 -40.28 -17.80
C GLY A 288 6.72 -39.44 -18.39
N GLU A 289 5.64 -40.09 -18.81
CA GLU A 289 4.42 -39.38 -19.19
C GLU A 289 3.77 -38.78 -17.94
N PRO A 290 3.28 -37.53 -18.00
CA PRO A 290 2.65 -36.89 -16.84
C PRO A 290 1.36 -37.60 -16.46
N SER A 291 1.08 -37.70 -15.16
CA SER A 291 -0.18 -38.24 -14.64
C SER A 291 -0.84 -37.32 -13.62
N PHE A 292 -2.10 -37.60 -13.32
CA PHE A 292 -2.84 -36.81 -12.35
C PHE A 292 -2.19 -36.87 -10.98
N ASP A 293 -1.95 -38.07 -10.46
CA ASP A 293 -1.47 -38.24 -9.09
C ASP A 293 -0.03 -37.70 -8.90
N ALA A 294 0.82 -37.82 -9.92
CA ALA A 294 2.21 -37.39 -9.84
C ALA A 294 2.42 -35.89 -10.11
N ASN A 295 1.63 -35.29 -11.02
CA ASN A 295 1.94 -33.96 -11.55
C ASN A 295 0.74 -33.00 -11.51
N ILE A 296 -0.41 -33.41 -12.05
CA ILE A 296 -1.51 -32.48 -12.32
C ILE A 296 -2.35 -32.20 -11.07
N GLY A 297 -2.60 -33.22 -10.25
CA GLY A 297 -3.33 -33.11 -8.99
C GLY A 297 -2.67 -32.11 -8.02
N PRO A 298 -1.35 -32.22 -7.74
CA PRO A 298 -0.63 -31.22 -6.95
C PRO A 298 -0.71 -29.80 -7.53
N LEU A 299 -0.58 -29.65 -8.86
CA LEU A 299 -0.69 -28.36 -9.54
C LEU A 299 -2.09 -27.75 -9.37
N PHE A 300 -3.15 -28.55 -9.56
CA PHE A 300 -4.53 -28.10 -9.38
C PHE A 300 -4.86 -27.82 -7.92
N ALA A 301 -4.32 -28.61 -6.99
CA ALA A 301 -4.44 -28.34 -5.57
C ALA A 301 -3.89 -26.96 -5.23
N ALA A 302 -2.70 -26.62 -5.74
CA ALA A 302 -2.04 -25.35 -5.49
C ALA A 302 -2.73 -24.14 -6.15
N LYS A 303 -3.27 -24.29 -7.37
CA LYS A 303 -3.71 -23.14 -8.19
C LYS A 303 -5.21 -23.05 -8.47
N CYS A 304 -5.94 -24.15 -8.34
CA CYS A 304 -7.34 -24.24 -8.78
C CYS A 304 -8.32 -24.45 -7.62
N THR A 305 -7.96 -25.26 -6.62
CA THR A 305 -8.93 -25.72 -5.60
C THR A 305 -9.44 -24.62 -4.67
N ALA A 306 -8.73 -23.50 -4.52
CA ALA A 306 -9.21 -22.34 -3.76
C ALA A 306 -10.55 -21.79 -4.29
N CYS A 307 -10.75 -21.81 -5.62
CA CYS A 307 -12.00 -21.38 -6.27
C CYS A 307 -12.84 -22.55 -6.82
N HIS A 308 -12.18 -23.62 -7.23
CA HIS A 308 -12.75 -24.81 -7.87
C HIS A 308 -12.54 -26.05 -6.99
N GLY A 309 -12.94 -25.93 -5.72
CA GLY A 309 -12.85 -26.98 -4.71
C GLY A 309 -14.23 -27.35 -4.16
N GLN A 310 -14.36 -27.34 -2.82
CA GLN A 310 -15.58 -27.79 -2.14
C GLN A 310 -16.76 -26.84 -2.34
N THR A 311 -16.49 -25.53 -2.48
CA THR A 311 -17.49 -24.46 -2.66
C THR A 311 -17.50 -23.90 -4.09
N ALA A 312 -17.18 -24.75 -5.08
CA ALA A 312 -16.98 -24.31 -6.44
C ALA A 312 -18.21 -23.68 -7.10
N SER A 313 -18.00 -22.50 -7.71
CA SER A 313 -18.97 -21.88 -8.60
C SER A 313 -19.22 -22.80 -9.81
N ALA A 314 -20.50 -22.98 -10.18
CA ALA A 314 -20.93 -23.89 -11.26
C ALA A 314 -20.49 -25.37 -11.08
N GLY A 315 -20.16 -25.80 -9.86
CA GLY A 315 -19.94 -27.21 -9.52
C GLY A 315 -18.67 -27.85 -10.09
N LEU A 316 -17.72 -27.07 -10.60
CA LEU A 316 -16.44 -27.58 -11.12
C LEU A 316 -15.43 -27.80 -9.99
N SER A 317 -15.00 -29.03 -9.74
CA SER A 317 -14.06 -29.36 -8.66
C SER A 317 -12.81 -30.07 -9.17
N PHE A 318 -11.63 -29.58 -8.77
CA PHE A 318 -10.33 -30.20 -9.04
C PHE A 318 -9.73 -30.92 -7.81
N LEU A 319 -10.54 -31.25 -6.80
CA LEU A 319 -10.05 -31.92 -5.59
C LEU A 319 -9.57 -33.36 -5.83
N THR A 320 -10.15 -34.06 -6.81
CA THR A 320 -9.79 -35.44 -7.16
C THR A 320 -9.75 -35.63 -8.67
N TYR A 321 -9.12 -36.70 -9.15
CA TYR A 321 -9.17 -37.09 -10.55
C TYR A 321 -10.61 -37.26 -11.04
N ALA A 322 -11.43 -37.97 -10.27
CA ALA A 322 -12.84 -38.21 -10.60
C ALA A 322 -13.63 -36.91 -10.75
N SER A 323 -13.46 -35.93 -9.84
CA SER A 323 -14.17 -34.65 -9.94
C SER A 323 -13.66 -33.79 -11.11
N THR A 324 -12.34 -33.85 -11.37
CA THR A 324 -11.69 -33.17 -12.49
C THR A 324 -12.25 -33.66 -13.83
N MET A 325 -12.40 -34.97 -13.99
CA MET A 325 -12.93 -35.59 -15.21
C MET A 325 -14.44 -35.46 -15.35
N GLN A 326 -15.18 -35.36 -14.23
CA GLN A 326 -16.62 -35.10 -14.24
C GLN A 326 -16.95 -33.72 -14.84
N GLY A 327 -16.10 -32.72 -14.61
CA GLY A 327 -16.32 -31.35 -15.05
C GLY A 327 -17.35 -30.60 -14.19
N GLY A 328 -17.91 -29.53 -14.73
CA GLY A 328 -18.88 -28.68 -14.03
C GLY A 328 -20.30 -28.82 -14.57
N GLN A 329 -21.20 -27.93 -14.12
CA GLN A 329 -22.58 -27.86 -14.60
C GLN A 329 -22.71 -27.62 -16.11
N ASN A 330 -21.69 -27.03 -16.73
CA ASN A 330 -21.62 -26.77 -18.17
C ASN A 330 -20.98 -27.91 -18.97
N GLY A 331 -20.74 -29.07 -18.34
CA GLY A 331 -20.14 -30.24 -18.97
C GLY A 331 -18.64 -30.42 -18.67
N PRO A 332 -17.98 -31.35 -19.38
CA PRO A 332 -16.58 -31.68 -19.15
C PRO A 332 -15.67 -30.50 -19.50
N VAL A 333 -14.66 -30.26 -18.66
CA VAL A 333 -13.63 -29.24 -18.91
C VAL A 333 -12.37 -29.81 -19.53
N ILE A 334 -12.20 -31.13 -19.46
CA ILE A 334 -11.10 -31.89 -20.03
C ILE A 334 -11.69 -32.89 -21.01
N VAL A 335 -11.13 -32.92 -22.22
CA VAL A 335 -11.42 -33.89 -23.27
C VAL A 335 -10.15 -34.72 -23.47
N PRO A 336 -10.08 -35.95 -22.92
CA PRO A 336 -8.92 -36.82 -23.07
C PRO A 336 -8.50 -36.98 -24.52
N GLY A 337 -7.21 -36.78 -24.81
CA GLY A 337 -6.62 -36.85 -26.14
C GLY A 337 -6.83 -35.62 -27.01
N ASP A 338 -7.62 -34.63 -26.57
CA ASP A 338 -7.89 -33.39 -27.33
C ASP A 338 -7.74 -32.13 -26.46
N PRO A 339 -6.50 -31.62 -26.31
CA PRO A 339 -6.25 -30.38 -25.58
C PRO A 339 -6.95 -29.17 -26.20
N THR A 340 -7.08 -29.11 -27.53
CA THR A 340 -7.67 -27.95 -28.23
C THR A 340 -9.17 -27.83 -27.94
N SER A 341 -9.87 -28.95 -27.83
CA SER A 341 -11.29 -28.98 -27.45
C SER A 341 -11.51 -28.90 -25.94
N SER A 342 -10.46 -29.02 -25.12
CA SER A 342 -10.57 -28.96 -23.66
C SER A 342 -10.78 -27.52 -23.18
N LYS A 343 -11.90 -27.28 -22.50
CA LYS A 343 -12.28 -25.94 -22.01
C LYS A 343 -11.24 -25.37 -21.04
N LEU A 344 -10.58 -26.23 -20.26
CA LEU A 344 -9.51 -25.83 -19.35
C LEU A 344 -8.38 -25.09 -20.09
N ILE A 345 -7.90 -25.66 -21.20
CA ILE A 345 -6.84 -25.05 -22.02
C ILE A 345 -7.32 -23.72 -22.62
N GLN A 346 -8.55 -23.69 -23.14
CA GLN A 346 -9.13 -22.46 -23.72
C GLN A 346 -9.26 -21.33 -22.71
N VAL A 347 -9.65 -21.63 -21.47
CA VAL A 347 -9.80 -20.62 -20.40
C VAL A 347 -8.42 -20.13 -19.93
N GLN A 348 -7.48 -21.05 -19.73
CA GLN A 348 -6.12 -20.71 -19.28
C GLN A 348 -5.27 -20.04 -20.37
N SER A 349 -5.60 -20.25 -21.65
CA SER A 349 -5.00 -19.52 -22.78
C SER A 349 -5.65 -18.15 -23.02
N ALA A 350 -6.76 -17.87 -22.34
CA ALA A 350 -7.45 -16.58 -22.34
C ALA A 350 -7.21 -15.88 -21.00
N GLN A 351 -8.10 -14.96 -20.61
CA GLN A 351 -7.97 -14.22 -19.36
C GLN A 351 -8.75 -14.91 -18.23
N HIS A 352 -8.02 -15.48 -17.27
CA HIS A 352 -8.55 -16.05 -16.03
C HIS A 352 -7.94 -15.33 -14.80
N PHE A 353 -8.58 -15.48 -13.63
CA PHE A 353 -8.10 -14.85 -12.38
C PHE A 353 -6.73 -15.38 -11.95
N VAL A 354 -6.54 -16.70 -12.03
CA VAL A 354 -5.26 -17.40 -11.86
C VAL A 354 -4.86 -18.02 -13.20
N ASN A 355 -3.72 -17.61 -13.77
CA ASN A 355 -3.20 -18.21 -15.00
C ASN A 355 -2.02 -19.13 -14.69
N LEU A 356 -1.96 -20.27 -15.36
CA LEU A 356 -0.79 -21.15 -15.36
C LEU A 356 0.39 -20.46 -16.05
N SER A 357 1.61 -20.77 -15.60
CA SER A 357 2.82 -20.42 -16.35
C SER A 357 2.82 -21.14 -17.70
N LEU A 358 3.66 -20.70 -18.64
CA LEU A 358 3.79 -21.38 -19.94
C LEU A 358 4.19 -22.85 -19.77
N GLU A 359 5.10 -23.14 -18.85
CA GLU A 359 5.58 -24.50 -18.56
C GLU A 359 4.49 -25.37 -17.91
N GLU A 360 3.70 -24.81 -16.99
CA GLU A 360 2.58 -25.49 -16.35
C GLU A 360 1.44 -25.77 -17.35
N LEU A 361 1.15 -24.80 -18.23
CA LEU A 361 0.14 -24.97 -19.28
C LEU A 361 0.58 -26.03 -20.29
N ASP A 362 1.86 -26.06 -20.66
CA ASP A 362 2.43 -27.10 -21.52
C ASP A 362 2.35 -28.48 -20.85
N LEU A 363 2.62 -28.56 -19.54
CA LEU A 363 2.49 -29.81 -18.78
C LEU A 363 1.05 -30.34 -18.79
N VAL A 364 0.07 -29.48 -18.51
CA VAL A 364 -1.35 -29.85 -18.54
C VAL A 364 -1.78 -30.22 -19.96
N THR A 365 -1.30 -29.51 -20.98
CA THR A 365 -1.58 -29.80 -22.39
C THR A 365 -1.07 -31.19 -22.78
N HIS A 366 0.17 -31.53 -22.39
CA HIS A 366 0.74 -32.85 -22.65
C HIS A 366 -0.01 -33.97 -21.92
N TRP A 367 -0.39 -33.76 -20.66
CA TRP A 367 -1.21 -34.71 -19.91
C TRP A 367 -2.56 -34.98 -20.59
N ILE A 368 -3.26 -33.94 -21.03
CA ILE A 368 -4.52 -34.11 -21.77
C ILE A 368 -4.28 -34.85 -23.08
N ALA A 369 -3.23 -34.52 -23.83
CA ALA A 369 -2.88 -35.18 -25.09
C ALA A 369 -2.59 -36.68 -24.91
N ALA A 370 -1.99 -37.06 -23.78
CA ALA A 370 -1.73 -38.46 -23.40
C ALA A 370 -3.01 -39.22 -22.98
N GLY A 371 -4.18 -38.60 -23.03
CA GLY A 371 -5.44 -39.21 -22.63
C GLY A 371 -5.80 -38.97 -21.16
N ALA A 372 -5.17 -37.98 -20.52
CA ALA A 372 -5.41 -37.58 -19.14
C ALA A 372 -5.31 -38.75 -18.13
N PRO A 373 -4.20 -39.52 -18.11
CA PRO A 373 -4.06 -40.67 -17.21
C PRO A 373 -4.07 -40.25 -15.73
N GLU A 374 -4.72 -41.07 -14.89
CA GLU A 374 -4.74 -40.88 -13.43
C GLU A 374 -3.37 -41.18 -12.79
N ASN A 375 -2.73 -42.27 -13.21
CA ASN A 375 -1.47 -42.79 -12.66
C ASN A 375 -0.33 -42.82 -13.66
#